data_AF-A0A2V5XRA6-F1
#
_entry.id   AF-A0A2V5XRA6-F1
#
_cell.length_a   1.000
_cell.length_b   1.000
_cell.length_c   1.000
_cell.angle_alpha   90.00
_cell.angle_beta   90.00
_cell.angle_gamma   90.00
#
_symmetry.space_group_name_H-M   'P 1'
#
loop_
_entity.id
_entity.type
_entity.pdbx_description
1 polymer ?
#
loop_
_entity_poly.entity_id
_entity_poly.type
_entity_poly.pdbx_seq_one_letter_code
_entity_poly.pdbx_strand_id
1 'polypeptide(L)'
;MPTWTGTADAFARPRPAGCALASVVAKVLLDTDVIIWYLRGRESVHAWVQEISRDGVPRCSALSVTEVVSGMRPKEESATREFLQALRVIDVDRGITWHAGELI
;
A
#
# COMPACT_ATOMS: atom_id res chain seq x y z
N MET A 1 -4.52 -24.65 24.63
CA MET A 1 -3.69 -23.73 23.83
C MET A 1 -3.09 -24.53 22.68
N PRO A 2 -3.40 -24.26 21.40
CA PRO A 2 -2.78 -25.00 20.33
C PRO A 2 -1.40 -24.41 20.02
N THR A 3 -0.37 -25.24 20.19
CA THR A 3 1.01 -24.96 19.79
C THR A 3 1.15 -25.19 18.29
N TRP A 4 1.45 -24.12 17.56
CA TRP A 4 1.71 -24.15 16.13
C TRP A 4 3.17 -24.54 15.87
N THR A 5 3.39 -25.71 15.27
CA THR A 5 4.68 -26.14 14.72
C THR A 5 4.64 -25.99 13.21
N GLY A 6 4.93 -24.79 12.71
CA GLY A 6 5.14 -24.53 11.28
C GLY A 6 6.62 -24.33 11.00
N THR A 7 7.19 -25.20 10.18
CA THR A 7 8.55 -25.13 9.68
C THR A 7 8.77 -23.85 8.86
N ALA A 8 9.73 -23.05 9.28
CA ALA A 8 10.22 -21.88 8.57
C ALA A 8 11.07 -22.32 7.38
N ASP A 9 10.47 -22.73 6.26
CA ASP A 9 11.26 -23.04 5.06
C ASP A 9 10.46 -23.04 3.74
N ALA A 10 9.71 -21.98 3.46
CA ALA A 10 8.95 -21.88 2.21
C ALA A 10 8.95 -20.50 1.57
N PHE A 11 10.07 -19.77 1.56
CA PHE A 11 10.13 -18.50 0.81
C PHE A 11 11.49 -18.15 0.19
N ALA A 12 12.21 -19.12 -0.34
CA ALA A 12 13.33 -18.85 -1.24
C ALA A 12 12.99 -19.31 -2.67
N ARG A 13 12.54 -18.39 -3.53
CA ARG A 13 12.54 -18.62 -4.98
C ARG A 13 13.85 -18.08 -5.57
N PRO A 14 14.54 -18.83 -6.46
CA PRO A 14 15.74 -18.32 -7.11
C PRO A 14 15.40 -17.15 -8.05
N ARG A 15 16.24 -16.12 -8.07
CA ARG A 15 16.13 -15.01 -9.04
C ARG A 15 16.54 -15.53 -10.41
N PRO A 16 15.72 -15.38 -11.46
CA PRO A 16 16.16 -15.72 -12.81
C PRO A 16 17.26 -14.75 -13.25
N ALA A 17 18.36 -15.31 -13.75
CA ALA A 17 19.38 -14.57 -14.48
C ALA A 17 18.85 -14.30 -15.88
N GLY A 18 18.52 -13.04 -16.18
CA GLY A 18 18.08 -12.63 -17.51
C GLY A 18 17.87 -11.13 -17.57
N CYS A 19 18.57 -10.47 -18.49
CA CYS A 19 18.31 -9.09 -18.89
C CYS A 19 16.99 -9.04 -19.66
N ALA A 20 15.89 -8.85 -18.94
CA ALA A 20 14.64 -8.39 -19.53
C ALA A 20 14.51 -6.92 -19.17
N LEU A 21 14.34 -6.06 -20.17
CA LEU A 21 13.71 -4.76 -20.00
C LEU A 21 12.25 -4.99 -19.58
N ALA A 22 12.05 -5.53 -18.38
CA ALA A 22 10.78 -5.39 -17.69
C ALA A 22 10.58 -3.90 -17.56
N SER A 23 9.47 -3.37 -18.09
CA SER A 23 9.06 -2.03 -17.70
C SER A 23 9.14 -2.01 -16.17
N VAL A 24 10.05 -1.22 -15.63
CA VAL A 24 10.08 -0.96 -14.21
C VAL A 24 8.86 -0.08 -14.00
N VAL A 25 7.67 -0.70 -14.00
CA VAL A 25 6.44 -0.06 -13.55
C VAL A 25 6.80 0.40 -12.15
N ALA A 26 6.97 1.70 -11.99
CA ALA A 26 7.24 2.27 -10.70
C ALA A 26 6.11 1.80 -9.79
N LYS A 27 6.45 0.95 -8.81
CA LYS A 27 5.47 0.46 -7.84
C LYS A 27 5.25 1.60 -6.85
N VAL A 28 4.39 2.54 -7.21
CA VAL A 28 4.09 3.70 -6.37
C VAL A 28 3.33 3.22 -5.13
N LEU A 29 3.84 3.62 -3.96
CA LEU A 29 3.20 3.44 -2.66
C LEU A 29 2.74 4.82 -2.19
N LEU A 30 1.45 4.96 -1.97
CA LEU A 30 0.82 6.17 -1.45
C LEU A 30 0.96 6.21 0.06
N ASP A 31 1.47 7.32 0.55
CA ASP A 31 1.42 7.67 1.96
C ASP A 31 0.02 8.16 2.37
N THR A 32 -0.26 8.14 3.67
CA THR A 32 -1.54 8.55 4.24
C THR A 32 -1.89 9.99 3.90
N ASP A 33 -0.95 10.92 3.95
CA ASP A 33 -1.23 12.33 3.64
C ASP A 33 -1.66 12.54 2.19
N VAL A 34 -1.07 11.78 1.26
CA VAL A 34 -1.45 11.80 -0.15
C VAL A 34 -2.88 11.28 -0.35
N ILE A 35 -3.23 10.19 0.35
CA ILE A 35 -4.60 9.66 0.34
C ILE A 35 -5.59 10.69 0.90
N ILE A 36 -5.25 11.32 2.03
CA ILE A 36 -6.10 12.36 2.65
C ILE A 36 -6.26 13.57 1.73
N TRP A 37 -5.19 14.04 1.08
CA TRP A 37 -5.29 15.15 0.13
C TRP A 37 -6.10 14.80 -1.10
N TYR A 38 -6.00 13.55 -1.58
CA TYR A 38 -6.86 13.05 -2.64
C TYR A 38 -8.33 13.07 -2.20
N LEU A 39 -8.66 12.49 -1.05
CA LEU A 39 -10.04 12.48 -0.53
C LEU A 39 -10.60 13.89 -0.24
N ARG A 40 -9.73 14.86 0.04
CA ARG A 40 -10.10 16.28 0.21
C ARG A 40 -10.22 17.06 -1.10
N GLY A 41 -10.01 16.43 -2.25
CA GLY A 41 -10.20 17.06 -3.56
C GLY A 41 -9.09 18.02 -3.97
N ARG A 42 -7.85 17.84 -3.49
CA ARG A 42 -6.73 18.68 -3.91
C ARG A 42 -6.36 18.37 -5.37
N GLU A 43 -6.65 19.31 -6.27
CA GLU A 43 -6.52 19.11 -7.73
C GLU A 43 -5.16 18.59 -8.19
N SER A 44 -4.06 19.15 -7.66
CA SER A 44 -2.70 18.70 -7.99
C SER A 44 -2.45 17.24 -7.60
N VAL A 45 -3.03 16.79 -6.48
CA VAL A 45 -2.91 15.40 -6.03
C VAL A 45 -3.82 14.48 -6.84
N HIS A 46 -5.03 14.93 -7.18
CA HIS A 46 -5.90 14.20 -8.10
C HIS A 46 -5.20 13.94 -9.44
N ALA A 47 -4.68 15.01 -10.07
CA ALA A 47 -3.98 14.90 -11.35
C ALA A 47 -2.78 13.95 -11.25
N TRP A 48 -1.99 14.05 -10.18
CA TRP A 48 -0.84 13.18 -9.97
C TRP A 48 -1.23 11.71 -9.76
N VAL A 49 -2.26 11.42 -8.93
CA VAL A 49 -2.76 10.06 -8.71
C VAL A 49 -3.31 9.46 -10.01
N GLN A 50 -3.99 10.26 -10.83
CA GLN A 50 -4.48 9.82 -12.14
C GLN A 50 -3.32 9.52 -13.11
N GLU A 51 -2.26 10.31 -13.10
CA GLU A 51 -1.08 10.08 -13.93
C GLU A 51 -0.39 8.77 -13.57
N ILE A 52 -0.05 8.55 -12.29
CA ILE A 52 0.63 7.32 -11.86
C ILE A 52 -0.25 6.07 -12.05
N SER A 53 -1.57 6.23 -12.05
CA SER A 53 -2.50 5.12 -12.27
C SER A 53 -2.47 4.59 -13.70
N ARG A 54 -1.94 5.37 -14.67
CA ARG A 54 -1.73 4.91 -16.06
C ARG A 54 -0.65 3.84 -16.15
N ASP A 55 0.33 3.89 -15.26
CA ASP A 55 1.44 2.93 -15.23
C ASP A 55 1.11 1.69 -14.39
N GLY A 56 0.05 1.74 -13.58
CA GLY A 56 -0.48 0.60 -12.84
C GLY A 56 -1.23 1.00 -11.58
N VAL A 57 -1.81 0.01 -10.88
CA VAL A 57 -2.57 0.24 -9.65
C VAL A 57 -1.64 0.73 -8.53
N PRO A 58 -1.87 1.94 -7.97
CA PRO A 58 -1.11 2.42 -6.82
C PRO A 58 -1.36 1.56 -5.58
N ARG A 59 -0.38 1.52 -4.69
CA ARG A 59 -0.45 0.73 -3.44
C ARG A 59 -0.58 1.63 -2.23
N CYS A 60 -1.04 1.09 -1.11
CA CYS A 60 -0.90 1.72 0.20
C CYS A 60 -0.64 0.66 1.27
N SER A 61 -0.13 1.07 2.43
CA SER A 61 0.01 0.17 3.58
C SER A 61 -1.33 -0.06 4.28
N ALA A 62 -1.51 -1.23 4.90
CA ALA A 62 -2.60 -1.46 5.85
C ALA A 62 -2.60 -0.45 7.02
N LEU A 63 -1.43 0.12 7.37
CA LEU A 63 -1.34 1.19 8.36
C LEU A 63 -1.99 2.49 7.83
N SER A 64 -1.72 2.86 6.58
CA SER A 64 -2.36 4.03 5.96
C SER A 64 -3.88 3.87 5.87
N VAL A 65 -4.37 2.66 5.58
CA VAL A 65 -5.81 2.35 5.64
C VAL A 65 -6.35 2.61 7.05
N THR A 66 -5.63 2.14 8.09
CA THR A 66 -6.04 2.33 9.49
C THR A 66 -6.14 3.81 9.85
N GLU A 67 -5.14 4.61 9.48
CA GLU A 67 -5.11 6.05 9.74
C GLU A 67 -6.26 6.78 9.05
N VAL A 68 -6.47 6.51 7.75
CA VAL A 68 -7.56 7.11 6.97
C VAL A 68 -8.92 6.76 7.56
N VAL A 69 -9.17 5.48 7.85
CA VAL A 69 -10.45 5.02 8.42
C VAL A 69 -10.67 5.60 9.82
N SER A 70 -9.62 5.71 10.64
CA SER A 70 -9.72 6.29 11.99
C SER A 70 -10.03 7.79 11.99
N GLY A 71 -9.54 8.52 10.97
CA GLY A 71 -9.75 9.95 10.82
C GLY A 71 -10.99 10.35 9.99
N MET A 72 -11.67 9.38 9.40
CA MET A 72 -12.79 9.58 8.47
C MET A 72 -14.06 10.04 9.20
N ARG A 73 -14.75 11.04 8.64
CA ARG A 73 -16.08 11.47 9.11
C ARG A 73 -17.18 10.65 8.42
N PRO A 74 -18.37 10.46 9.02
CA PRO A 74 -19.44 9.66 8.41
C PRO A 74 -19.82 10.07 6.98
N LYS A 75 -19.82 11.38 6.70
CA LYS A 75 -20.10 11.91 5.35
C LYS A 75 -19.04 11.58 4.29
N GLU A 76 -17.84 11.18 4.71
CA GLU A 76 -16.70 10.86 3.84
C GLU A 76 -16.63 9.35 3.53
N GLU A 77 -17.43 8.52 4.21
CA GLU A 77 -17.29 7.06 4.20
C GLU A 77 -17.39 6.42 2.82
N SER A 78 -18.39 6.82 2.03
CA SER A 78 -18.58 6.27 0.69
C SER A 78 -17.38 6.54 -0.21
N ALA A 79 -16.91 7.79 -0.24
CA ALA A 79 -15.78 8.21 -1.07
C ALA A 79 -14.46 7.56 -0.61
N THR A 80 -14.25 7.46 0.71
CA THR A 80 -13.08 6.79 1.28
C THR A 80 -13.05 5.30 0.90
N ARG A 81 -14.17 4.59 1.05
CA ARG A 81 -14.24 3.16 0.69
C ARG A 81 -14.00 2.94 -0.79
N GLU A 82 -14.62 3.74 -1.64
CA GLU A 82 -14.44 3.67 -3.09
C GLU A 82 -12.97 3.88 -3.48
N PHE A 83 -12.33 4.91 -2.93
CA PHE A 83 -10.93 5.19 -3.23
C PHE A 83 -10.00 4.08 -2.75
N LEU A 84 -10.16 3.60 -1.51
CA LEU A 84 -9.32 2.53 -0.97
C LEU A 84 -9.50 1.20 -1.71
N GLN A 85 -10.69 0.90 -2.25
CA GLN A 85 -10.93 -0.27 -3.09
C GLN A 85 -10.22 -0.20 -4.45
N ALA A 86 -9.92 1.01 -4.93
CA ALA A 86 -9.14 1.21 -6.15
C ALA A 86 -7.62 1.01 -5.93
N LEU A 87 -7.16 0.95 -4.68
CA LEU A 87 -5.75 0.76 -4.34
C LEU A 87 -5.44 -0.71 -4.05
N ARG A 88 -4.18 -1.10 -4.28
CA ARG A 88 -3.67 -2.38 -3.78
C ARG A 88 -3.11 -2.20 -2.36
N VAL A 89 -3.82 -2.73 -1.37
CA VAL A 89 -3.34 -2.73 0.02
C VAL A 89 -2.21 -3.75 0.20
N ILE A 90 -1.15 -3.32 0.88
CA ILE A 90 -0.03 -4.17 1.29
C ILE A 90 -0.15 -4.44 2.78
N ASP A 91 -0.26 -5.73 3.12
CA ASP A 91 -0.32 -6.20 4.50
C ASP A 91 0.98 -5.89 5.24
N VAL A 92 0.85 -5.62 6.53
CA VAL A 92 1.99 -5.43 7.43
C VAL A 92 2.12 -6.68 8.30
N ASP A 93 3.26 -7.34 8.19
CA ASP A 93 3.59 -8.54 8.97
C ASP A 93 4.66 -8.27 10.03
N ARG A 94 4.98 -9.31 10.82
CA ARG A 94 5.99 -9.24 11.89
C ARG A 94 7.35 -8.75 11.39
N GLY A 95 7.77 -9.18 10.21
CA GLY A 95 9.07 -8.81 9.64
C GLY A 95 9.13 -7.33 9.29
N ILE A 96 8.07 -6.83 8.63
CA ILE A 96 7.92 -5.40 8.32
C ILE A 96 7.93 -4.58 9.62
N THR A 97 7.17 -4.99 10.64
CA THR A 97 7.09 -4.23 11.90
C THR A 97 8.41 -4.21 12.66
N TRP A 98 9.16 -5.32 12.66
CA TRP A 98 10.45 -5.38 13.35
C TRP A 98 11.46 -4.46 12.66
N HIS A 99 11.57 -4.56 11.34
CA HIS A 99 12.50 -3.73 10.58
C HIS A 99 12.18 -2.24 10.69
N ALA A 100 10.91 -1.85 10.67
CA ALA A 100 10.50 -0.46 10.89
C ALA A 100 10.95 0.06 12.27
N GLY A 101 10.88 -0.78 13.31
CA GLY A 101 11.34 -0.43 14.66
C GLY A 101 12.85 -0.24 14.78
N GLU A 102 13.66 -0.85 13.92
CA GLU A 102 15.12 -0.65 13.87
C GLU A 102 15.53 0.68 13.20
N LEU A 103 14.59 1.37 12.55
CA LEU A 103 14.83 2.60 11.79
C LEU A 103 14.43 3.87 12.55
N ILE A 104 13.93 3.76 13.79
CA ILE A 104 13.45 4.87 14.64
C ILE A 104 14.37 5.02 15.84
#